data_AF-A0ABD2PDS7-F1
#
_entry.id   AF-A0ABD2PDS7-F1
#
_cell.length_a   1.000
_cell.length_b   1.000
_cell.length_c   1.000
_cell.angle_alpha   90.00
_cell.angle_beta   90.00
_cell.angle_gamma   90.00
#
_symmetry.space_group_name_H-M   'P 1'
#
loop_
_entity.id
_entity.type
_entity.pdbx_description
1 polymer ?
#
loop_
_entity_poly.entity_id
_entity_poly.type
_entity_poly.pdbx_seq_one_letter_code
_entity_poly.pdbx_strand_id
1 'polypeptide(L)'
;MREIAEYVNTKCRMIDKMNILMCILTFKIFEIQHAFNAKLDAFKERRENIMLSKEDEEMIPVELLNLDREMRELQLSHHDESRKYKQQKIDIQLEYEKVTSILDNHLEIMKKNLAFLSEEHDKFTTETKRSEPLLIDYIILAAIEEFTVLTETFESKQKKGWKALYGDEQVLDTLQSRGLAVSKSGYILTEDGEKISYDEAESRNLLMGLDFRNKLFPKEEKENEDIIPTPSSIQTFGESEKESLASQISSEDVSYLKETLGKPLTLALAEITSRQPRDPIHYLGHWLFKYRYNQELDITQKQEYEALMVERNRLLKEKLHRLYEEEAKLVIFEMINNAENEAIRKELERILREQVMGGEDEDDQAAREYAELKKLLKIIQRTTESR
;
A
#
# COMPACT_ATOMS: atom_id res chain seq x y z
N MET A 1 29.52 7.19 14.12
CA MET A 1 28.94 5.98 13.51
C MET A 1 27.69 5.49 14.22
N ARG A 2 27.79 5.04 15.47
CA ARG A 2 26.64 4.59 16.26
C ARG A 2 25.51 5.63 16.37
N GLU A 3 25.86 6.90 16.55
CA GLU A 3 24.90 8.03 16.58
C GLU A 3 24.16 8.23 15.26
N ILE A 4 24.85 8.10 14.12
CA ILE A 4 24.25 8.22 12.78
C ILE A 4 23.31 7.03 12.55
N ALA A 5 23.71 5.83 12.96
CA ALA A 5 22.87 4.64 12.87
C ALA A 5 21.60 4.77 13.70
N GLU A 6 21.71 5.29 14.93
CA GLU A 6 20.57 5.54 15.81
C GLU A 6 19.63 6.63 15.26
N TYR A 7 20.20 7.69 14.68
CA TYR A 7 19.45 8.73 14.00
C TYR A 7 18.65 8.17 12.79
N VAL A 8 19.31 7.41 11.91
CA VAL A 8 18.67 6.79 10.74
C VAL A 8 17.56 5.82 11.17
N ASN A 9 17.80 4.99 12.19
CA ASN A 9 16.77 4.10 12.72
C ASN A 9 15.57 4.86 13.32
N THR A 10 15.83 5.98 13.99
CA THR A 10 14.77 6.84 14.55
C THR A 10 13.92 7.46 13.44
N LYS A 11 14.55 7.91 12.34
CA LYS A 11 13.84 8.44 11.18
C LYS A 11 13.09 7.35 10.39
N CYS A 12 13.64 6.15 10.26
CA CYS A 12 12.90 4.99 9.71
C CYS A 12 11.61 4.72 10.53
N ARG A 13 11.68 4.73 11.86
CA ARG A 13 10.49 4.57 12.72
C ARG A 13 9.44 5.67 12.52
N MET A 14 9.87 6.89 12.19
CA MET A 14 8.98 8.01 11.89
C MET A 14 8.27 7.80 10.54
N ILE A 15 9.00 7.34 9.52
CA ILE A 15 8.48 6.94 8.22
C ILE A 15 7.41 5.85 8.36
N ASP A 16 7.63 4.84 9.21
CA ASP A 16 6.65 3.78 9.44
C ASP A 16 5.36 4.32 10.07
N LYS A 17 5.47 5.18 11.09
CA LYS A 17 4.31 5.83 11.71
C LYS A 17 3.52 6.65 10.70
N MET A 18 4.20 7.39 9.83
CA MET A 18 3.56 8.17 8.76
C MET A 18 2.85 7.28 7.75
N ASN A 19 3.45 6.15 7.37
CA ASN A 19 2.81 5.17 6.50
C ASN A 19 1.52 4.61 7.11
N ILE A 20 1.55 4.23 8.39
CA ILE A 20 0.37 3.74 9.10
C ILE A 20 -0.73 4.82 9.12
N LEU A 21 -0.37 6.07 9.42
CA LEU A 21 -1.32 7.19 9.40
C LEU A 21 -1.92 7.41 8.00
N MET A 22 -1.12 7.32 6.92
CA MET A 22 -1.63 7.40 5.56
C MET A 22 -2.63 6.28 5.23
N CYS A 23 -2.38 5.06 5.71
CA CYS A 23 -3.32 3.94 5.58
C CYS A 23 -4.63 4.20 6.34
N ILE A 24 -4.56 4.66 7.60
CA ILE A 24 -5.73 4.98 8.42
C ILE A 24 -6.56 6.08 7.76
N LEU A 25 -5.92 7.15 7.28
CA LEU A 25 -6.62 8.26 6.61
C LEU A 25 -7.27 7.80 5.30
N THR A 26 -6.60 6.92 4.56
CA THR A 26 -7.17 6.33 3.34
C THR A 26 -8.43 5.52 3.67
N PHE A 27 -8.39 4.71 4.72
CA PHE A 27 -9.55 3.96 5.19
C PHE A 27 -10.69 4.88 5.64
N LYS A 28 -10.38 5.94 6.41
CA LYS A 28 -11.39 6.93 6.83
C LYS A 28 -12.06 7.62 5.65
N ILE A 29 -11.32 7.97 4.61
CA ILE A 29 -11.88 8.54 3.37
C ILE A 29 -12.84 7.53 2.70
N PHE A 30 -12.48 6.24 2.68
CA PHE A 30 -13.36 5.19 2.15
C PHE A 30 -14.62 4.98 2.98
N GLU A 31 -14.51 4.95 4.31
CA GLU A 31 -15.67 4.85 5.21
C GLU A 31 -16.66 6.00 4.98
N ILE A 32 -16.16 7.24 4.89
CA ILE A 32 -16.97 8.44 4.63
C ILE A 32 -17.68 8.33 3.28
N GLN A 33 -16.97 7.89 2.23
CA GLN A 33 -17.54 7.71 0.91
C GLN A 33 -18.62 6.60 0.90
N HIS A 34 -18.36 5.49 1.57
CA HIS A 34 -19.30 4.38 1.68
C HIS A 34 -20.57 4.80 2.44
N ALA A 35 -20.42 5.47 3.59
CA ALA A 35 -21.53 5.99 4.36
C ALA A 35 -22.36 7.02 3.57
N PHE A 36 -21.71 7.86 2.77
CA PHE A 36 -22.39 8.79 1.87
C PHE A 36 -23.19 8.06 0.79
N ASN A 37 -22.61 7.05 0.14
CA ASN A 37 -23.30 6.27 -0.89
C ASN A 37 -24.51 5.52 -0.30
N ALA A 38 -24.37 4.90 0.88
CA ALA A 38 -25.48 4.23 1.55
C ALA A 38 -26.63 5.18 1.87
N LYS A 39 -26.33 6.40 2.35
CA LYS A 39 -27.34 7.43 2.58
C LYS A 39 -27.95 7.92 1.26
N LEU A 40 -27.15 8.10 0.21
CA LEU A 40 -27.63 8.50 -1.12
C LEU A 40 -28.64 7.49 -1.67
N ASP A 41 -28.38 6.19 -1.51
CA ASP A 41 -29.29 5.14 -1.97
C ASP A 41 -30.59 5.13 -1.15
N ALA A 42 -30.53 5.34 0.17
CA ALA A 42 -31.72 5.54 0.99
C ALA A 42 -32.54 6.79 0.58
N PHE A 43 -31.87 7.88 0.17
CA PHE A 43 -32.55 9.06 -0.37
C PHE A 43 -33.23 8.77 -1.71
N LYS A 44 -32.63 7.97 -2.60
CA LYS A 44 -33.25 7.56 -3.87
C LYS A 44 -34.50 6.72 -3.61
N GLU A 45 -34.41 5.74 -2.71
CA GLU A 45 -35.54 4.90 -2.33
C GLU A 45 -36.68 5.73 -1.72
N ARG A 46 -36.36 6.66 -0.81
CA ARG A 46 -37.35 7.58 -0.23
C ARG A 46 -38.00 8.47 -1.28
N ARG A 47 -37.23 8.98 -2.25
CA ARG A 47 -37.75 9.78 -3.37
C ARG A 47 -38.70 8.98 -4.25
N GLU A 48 -38.35 7.73 -4.55
CA GLU A 48 -39.19 6.82 -5.33
C GLU A 48 -40.51 6.52 -4.60
N ASN A 49 -40.46 6.27 -3.29
CA ASN A 49 -41.64 6.06 -2.47
C ASN A 49 -42.58 7.27 -2.43
N ILE A 50 -42.02 8.50 -2.32
CA ILE A 50 -42.82 9.74 -2.38
C ILE A 50 -43.48 9.91 -3.76
N MET A 51 -42.78 9.58 -4.85
CA MET A 51 -43.33 9.64 -6.22
C MET A 51 -44.42 8.58 -6.47
N LEU A 52 -44.36 7.43 -5.80
CA LEU A 52 -45.34 6.35 -5.93
C LEU A 52 -46.54 6.50 -4.97
N SER A 53 -46.43 7.38 -3.97
CA SER A 53 -47.53 7.72 -3.07
C SER A 53 -48.68 8.36 -3.85
N LYS A 54 -49.89 7.86 -3.62
CA LYS A 54 -51.15 8.43 -4.13
C LYS A 54 -51.90 9.23 -3.06
N GLU A 55 -51.38 9.28 -1.85
CA GLU A 55 -51.98 10.01 -0.73
C GLU A 55 -51.39 11.43 -0.74
N ASP A 56 -52.27 12.43 -0.89
CA ASP A 56 -51.98 13.87 -0.88
C ASP A 56 -51.02 14.39 -1.98
N GLU A 57 -51.49 14.39 -3.23
CA GLU A 57 -50.80 14.97 -4.41
C GLU A 57 -50.31 16.43 -4.20
N GLU A 58 -50.96 17.19 -3.32
CA GLU A 58 -50.58 18.57 -2.99
C GLU A 58 -49.33 18.67 -2.09
N MET A 59 -49.02 17.62 -1.31
CA MET A 59 -47.88 17.59 -0.37
C MET A 59 -46.60 17.04 -1.01
N ILE A 60 -46.70 16.26 -2.09
CA ILE A 60 -45.57 15.67 -2.83
C ILE A 60 -44.49 16.72 -3.20
N PRO A 61 -44.82 17.91 -3.73
CA PRO A 61 -43.80 18.92 -4.07
C PRO A 61 -43.05 19.45 -2.85
N VAL A 62 -43.73 19.57 -1.70
CA VAL A 62 -43.12 20.08 -0.45
C VAL A 62 -42.16 19.04 0.13
N GLU A 63 -42.55 17.78 0.13
CA GLU A 63 -41.69 16.68 0.60
C GLU A 63 -40.45 16.48 -0.29
N LEU A 64 -40.60 16.55 -1.61
CA LEU A 64 -39.47 16.48 -2.54
C LEU A 64 -38.49 17.65 -2.33
N LEU A 65 -39.00 18.86 -2.07
CA LEU A 65 -38.16 20.04 -1.84
C LEU A 65 -37.40 19.96 -0.50
N ASN A 66 -38.01 19.36 0.52
CA ASN A 66 -37.32 19.06 1.78
C ASN A 66 -36.26 17.96 1.58
N LEU A 67 -36.56 16.91 0.81
CA LEU A 67 -35.61 15.85 0.48
C LEU A 67 -34.40 16.38 -0.30
N ASP A 68 -34.61 17.28 -1.25
CA ASP A 68 -33.55 17.95 -2.00
C ASP A 68 -32.72 18.93 -1.14
N ARG A 69 -33.29 19.44 -0.04
CA ARG A 69 -32.54 20.22 0.96
C ARG A 69 -31.65 19.30 1.79
N GLU A 70 -32.21 18.23 2.35
CA GLU A 70 -31.48 17.22 3.13
C GLU A 70 -30.33 16.60 2.32
N MET A 71 -30.56 16.29 1.05
CA MET A 71 -29.53 15.76 0.14
C MET A 71 -28.39 16.75 -0.11
N ARG A 72 -28.70 18.06 -0.24
CA ARG A 72 -27.66 19.10 -0.38
C ARG A 72 -26.84 19.26 0.90
N GLU A 73 -27.48 19.23 2.06
CA GLU A 73 -26.80 19.28 3.35
C GLU A 73 -25.87 18.07 3.54
N LEU A 74 -26.34 16.87 3.19
CA LEU A 74 -25.53 15.67 3.20
C LEU A 74 -24.32 15.76 2.25
N GLN A 75 -24.52 16.28 1.03
CA GLN A 75 -23.44 16.46 0.06
C GLN A 75 -22.37 17.44 0.55
N LEU A 76 -22.78 18.55 1.15
CA LEU A 76 -21.87 19.53 1.74
C LEU A 76 -21.09 18.93 2.91
N SER A 77 -21.78 18.27 3.84
CA SER A 77 -21.13 17.59 4.98
C SER A 77 -20.12 16.52 4.53
N HIS A 78 -20.49 15.68 3.55
CA HIS A 78 -19.58 14.70 2.97
C HIS A 78 -18.38 15.36 2.29
N HIS A 79 -18.61 16.43 1.53
CA HIS A 79 -17.55 17.15 0.85
C HIS A 79 -16.53 17.72 1.85
N ASP A 80 -17.00 18.36 2.91
CA ASP A 80 -16.15 18.98 3.93
C ASP A 80 -15.34 17.94 4.73
N GLU A 81 -15.97 16.84 5.16
CA GLU A 81 -15.26 15.76 5.86
C GLU A 81 -14.25 15.06 4.95
N SER A 82 -14.64 14.72 3.72
CA SER A 82 -13.74 14.11 2.73
C SER A 82 -12.55 15.02 2.43
N ARG A 83 -12.79 16.33 2.30
CA ARG A 83 -11.74 17.33 2.07
C ARG A 83 -10.78 17.44 3.24
N LYS A 84 -11.29 17.45 4.48
CA LYS A 84 -10.47 17.50 5.70
C LYS A 84 -9.48 16.33 5.77
N TYR A 85 -9.94 15.10 5.61
CA TYR A 85 -9.06 13.93 5.70
C TYR A 85 -8.13 13.78 4.49
N LYS A 86 -8.56 14.21 3.30
CA LYS A 86 -7.66 14.32 2.12
C LYS A 86 -6.54 15.33 2.37
N GLN A 87 -6.84 16.48 2.96
CA GLN A 87 -5.82 17.47 3.30
C GLN A 87 -4.83 16.92 4.32
N GLN A 88 -5.31 16.30 5.41
CA GLN A 88 -4.43 15.66 6.39
C GLN A 88 -3.53 14.59 5.77
N LYS A 89 -4.04 13.84 4.78
CA LYS A 89 -3.25 12.84 4.06
C LYS A 89 -2.14 13.49 3.23
N ILE A 90 -2.44 14.59 2.54
CA ILE A 90 -1.44 15.36 1.79
C ILE A 90 -0.36 15.90 2.74
N ASP A 91 -0.75 16.47 3.88
CA ASP A 91 0.19 17.03 4.84
C ASP A 91 1.16 15.96 5.39
N ILE A 92 0.64 14.76 5.72
CA ILE A 92 1.48 13.64 6.16
C ILE A 92 2.39 13.13 5.03
N GLN A 93 1.91 13.11 3.78
CA GLN A 93 2.73 12.72 2.64
C GLN A 93 3.89 13.70 2.41
N LEU A 94 3.63 15.01 2.54
CA LEU A 94 4.70 16.01 2.43
C LEU A 94 5.75 15.83 3.53
N GLU A 95 5.34 15.54 4.76
CA GLU A 95 6.28 15.24 5.84
C GLU A 95 7.06 13.94 5.61
N TYR A 96 6.41 12.92 5.04
CA TYR A 96 7.06 11.68 4.64
C TYR A 96 8.17 11.92 3.61
N GLU A 97 7.88 12.71 2.58
CA GLU A 97 8.83 13.07 1.52
C GLU A 97 10.02 13.87 2.08
N LYS A 98 9.76 14.82 2.99
CA LYS A 98 10.83 15.57 3.68
C LYS A 98 11.76 14.65 4.48
N VAL A 99 11.21 13.73 5.28
CA VAL A 99 12.02 12.82 6.10
C VAL A 99 12.83 11.87 5.22
N THR A 100 12.26 11.39 4.13
CA THR A 100 12.93 10.52 3.15
C THR A 100 14.09 11.24 2.47
N SER A 101 13.87 12.48 2.03
CA SER A 101 14.93 13.31 1.42
C SER A 101 16.10 13.57 2.37
N ILE A 102 15.83 13.80 3.66
CA ILE A 102 16.88 13.96 4.69
C ILE A 102 17.70 12.66 4.81
N LEU A 103 17.04 11.50 4.81
CA LEU A 103 17.72 10.20 4.89
C LEU A 103 18.57 9.91 3.66
N ASP A 104 18.09 10.24 2.47
CA ASP A 104 18.85 10.11 1.22
C ASP A 104 20.13 10.96 1.27
N ASN A 105 20.02 12.21 1.72
CA ASN A 105 21.17 13.10 1.87
C ASN A 105 22.18 12.58 2.91
N HIS A 106 21.70 12.07 4.04
CA HIS A 106 22.57 11.47 5.07
C HIS A 106 23.28 10.22 4.55
N LEU A 107 22.61 9.40 3.73
CA LEU A 107 23.22 8.24 3.09
C LEU A 107 24.31 8.64 2.09
N GLU A 108 24.08 9.67 1.28
CA GLU A 108 25.09 10.22 0.38
C GLU A 108 26.32 10.77 1.12
N ILE A 109 26.11 11.47 2.24
CA ILE A 109 27.21 11.93 3.09
C ILE A 109 27.99 10.73 3.66
N MET A 110 27.30 9.67 4.10
CA MET A 110 27.95 8.46 4.58
C MET A 110 28.79 7.79 3.49
N LYS A 111 28.28 7.64 2.26
CA LYS A 111 29.04 7.07 1.14
C LYS A 111 30.29 7.87 0.81
N LYS A 112 30.20 9.20 0.80
CA LYS A 112 31.35 10.09 0.58
C LYS A 112 32.41 9.93 1.66
N ASN A 113 31.99 9.85 2.92
CA ASN A 113 32.91 9.64 4.04
C ASN A 113 33.56 8.24 3.99
N LEU A 114 32.81 7.20 3.58
CA LEU A 114 33.35 5.84 3.44
C LEU A 114 34.40 5.79 2.31
N ALA A 115 34.10 6.40 1.17
CA ALA A 115 35.03 6.50 0.04
C ALA A 115 36.31 7.25 0.42
N PHE A 116 36.18 8.35 1.16
CA PHE A 116 37.34 9.11 1.67
C PHE A 116 38.19 8.28 2.63
N LEU A 117 37.58 7.59 3.61
CA LEU A 117 38.29 6.73 4.56
C LEU A 117 38.99 5.55 3.88
N SER A 118 38.36 4.95 2.86
CA SER A 118 38.96 3.89 2.07
C SER A 118 40.17 4.41 1.26
N GLU A 119 40.04 5.57 0.61
CA GLU A 119 41.12 6.18 -0.16
C GLU A 119 42.31 6.59 0.72
N GLU A 120 42.04 7.11 1.91
CA GLU A 120 43.07 7.52 2.88
C GLU A 120 43.81 6.30 3.46
N HIS A 121 43.10 5.20 3.73
CA HIS A 121 43.71 3.93 4.11
C HIS A 121 44.59 3.34 2.98
N ASP A 122 44.12 3.37 1.73
CA ASP A 122 44.88 2.89 0.56
C ASP A 122 46.15 3.72 0.31
N LYS A 123 46.10 5.04 0.53
CA LYS A 123 47.29 5.90 0.50
C LYS A 123 48.26 5.58 1.63
N PHE A 124 47.76 5.38 2.85
CA PHE A 124 48.60 5.08 4.01
C PHE A 124 49.34 3.73 3.86
N THR A 125 48.66 2.72 3.31
CA THR A 125 49.25 1.39 3.04
C THR A 125 50.22 1.39 1.85
N THR A 126 50.00 2.23 0.83
CA THR A 126 50.90 2.32 -0.34
C THR A 126 52.17 3.15 -0.08
N GLU A 127 52.08 4.23 0.71
CA GLU A 127 53.23 5.04 1.11
C GLU A 127 54.09 4.33 2.17
N THR A 128 53.45 3.53 3.03
CA THR A 128 54.11 2.79 4.10
C THR A 128 54.42 1.37 3.64
N LYS A 129 55.48 1.16 2.84
CA LYS A 129 56.02 -0.18 2.49
C LYS A 129 56.58 -0.91 3.73
N ARG A 130 55.74 -1.20 4.72
CA ARG A 130 56.10 -1.93 5.94
C ARG A 130 55.72 -3.40 5.78
N SER A 131 56.64 -4.26 6.19
CA SER A 131 56.54 -5.72 6.10
C SER A 131 55.57 -6.35 7.11
N GLU A 132 55.06 -5.57 8.07
CA GLU A 132 54.09 -6.03 9.07
C GLU A 132 53.02 -4.96 9.32
N PRO A 133 51.71 -5.31 9.22
CA PRO A 133 50.61 -4.39 9.50
C PRO A 133 50.58 -4.06 11.00
N LEU A 134 50.41 -2.78 11.33
CA LEU A 134 50.32 -2.34 12.72
C LEU A 134 48.92 -2.66 13.28
N LEU A 135 48.81 -2.79 14.61
CA LEU A 135 47.52 -2.93 15.31
C LEU A 135 46.51 -1.83 14.91
N ILE A 136 47.03 -0.64 14.57
CA ILE A 136 46.25 0.50 14.10
C ILE A 136 45.59 0.23 12.75
N ASP A 137 46.26 -0.47 11.83
CA ASP A 137 45.71 -0.83 10.52
C ASP A 137 44.51 -1.77 10.70
N TYR A 138 44.62 -2.75 11.61
CA TYR A 138 43.51 -3.67 11.91
C TYR A 138 42.28 -2.96 12.49
N ILE A 139 42.50 -1.96 13.36
CA ILE A 139 41.41 -1.17 13.96
C ILE A 139 40.72 -0.30 12.90
N ILE A 140 41.49 0.32 12.00
CA ILE A 140 40.94 1.14 10.90
C ILE A 140 40.18 0.26 9.91
N LEU A 141 40.74 -0.90 9.53
CA LEU A 141 40.10 -1.84 8.61
C LEU A 141 38.77 -2.36 9.18
N ALA A 142 38.75 -2.73 10.47
CA ALA A 142 37.53 -3.16 11.16
C ALA A 142 36.47 -2.05 11.21
N ALA A 143 36.88 -0.79 11.40
CA ALA A 143 35.96 0.35 11.37
C ALA A 143 35.41 0.64 9.96
N ILE A 144 36.23 0.48 8.91
CA ILE A 144 35.79 0.58 7.50
C ILE A 144 34.82 -0.55 7.17
N GLU A 145 35.08 -1.78 7.61
CA GLU A 145 34.20 -2.92 7.39
C GLU A 145 32.85 -2.72 8.09
N GLU A 146 32.84 -2.30 9.36
CA GLU A 146 31.61 -1.97 10.09
C GLU A 146 30.81 -0.85 9.37
N PHE A 147 31.51 0.17 8.85
CA PHE A 147 30.88 1.26 8.13
C PHE A 147 30.34 0.85 6.76
N THR A 148 31.03 -0.05 6.06
CA THR A 148 30.60 -0.61 4.78
C THR A 148 29.31 -1.41 4.96
N VAL A 149 29.29 -2.33 5.94
CA VAL A 149 28.10 -3.11 6.28
C VAL A 149 26.93 -2.19 6.61
N LEU A 150 27.15 -1.16 7.45
CA LEU A 150 26.08 -0.22 7.80
C LEU A 150 25.55 0.53 6.57
N THR A 151 26.43 0.98 5.68
CA THR A 151 26.06 1.69 4.45
C THR A 151 25.25 0.80 3.52
N GLU A 152 25.66 -0.45 3.34
CA GLU A 152 24.91 -1.45 2.54
C GLU A 152 23.52 -1.72 3.11
N THR A 153 23.38 -1.81 4.44
CA THR A 153 22.06 -1.99 5.05
C THR A 153 21.14 -0.80 4.78
N PHE A 154 21.68 0.42 4.77
CA PHE A 154 20.91 1.62 4.48
C PHE A 154 20.60 1.77 2.99
N GLU A 155 21.49 1.38 2.09
CA GLU A 155 21.19 1.31 0.65
C GLU A 155 20.09 0.29 0.35
N SER A 156 20.10 -0.87 1.02
CA SER A 156 19.04 -1.85 0.91
C SER A 156 17.70 -1.28 1.39
N LYS A 157 17.70 -0.53 2.50
CA LYS A 157 16.50 0.19 2.98
C LYS A 157 16.04 1.26 2.00
N GLN A 158 16.95 2.06 1.43
CA GLN A 158 16.64 3.09 0.44
C GLN A 158 15.96 2.48 -0.79
N LYS A 159 16.54 1.41 -1.35
CA LYS A 159 15.98 0.68 -2.51
C LYS A 159 14.58 0.10 -2.22
N LYS A 160 14.31 -0.25 -0.96
CA LYS A 160 13.00 -0.72 -0.48
C LYS A 160 12.06 0.41 0.00
N GLY A 161 12.49 1.68 -0.07
CA GLY A 161 11.69 2.86 0.24
C GLY A 161 11.73 3.35 1.69
N TRP A 162 12.85 3.19 2.41
CA TRP A 162 13.12 3.60 3.80
C TRP A 162 12.17 3.06 4.88
N LYS A 163 11.20 2.23 4.49
CA LYS A 163 10.35 1.48 5.41
C LYS A 163 11.26 0.66 6.32
N ALA A 164 11.07 0.77 7.62
CA ALA A 164 11.61 -0.29 8.44
C ALA A 164 10.84 -1.54 8.06
N LEU A 165 11.56 -2.58 7.68
CA LEU A 165 11.10 -3.94 7.87
C LEU A 165 10.99 -4.17 9.39
N TYR A 166 10.05 -3.50 10.06
CA TYR A 166 9.66 -3.87 11.41
C TYR A 166 8.64 -4.98 11.25
N GLY A 167 9.06 -6.17 11.67
CA GLY A 167 8.18 -7.15 12.23
C GLY A 167 7.25 -7.87 11.27
N ASP A 168 6.76 -7.35 10.15
CA ASP A 168 5.80 -8.17 9.40
C ASP A 168 6.46 -9.42 8.81
N GLU A 169 7.69 -9.36 8.28
CA GLU A 169 8.43 -10.59 7.89
C GLU A 169 9.02 -11.34 9.09
N GLN A 170 9.64 -10.66 10.08
CA GLN A 170 10.25 -11.36 11.23
C GLN A 170 9.23 -11.87 12.27
N VAL A 171 8.13 -11.16 12.50
CA VAL A 171 6.99 -11.58 13.33
C VAL A 171 6.11 -12.54 12.54
N LEU A 172 5.92 -12.43 11.21
CA LEU A 172 5.36 -13.58 10.47
C LEU A 172 6.29 -14.78 10.55
N ASP A 173 7.61 -14.64 10.45
CA ASP A 173 8.55 -15.76 10.56
C ASP A 173 8.58 -16.32 12.00
N THR A 174 8.48 -15.48 13.03
CA THR A 174 8.44 -15.91 14.45
C THR A 174 7.08 -16.48 14.84
N LEU A 175 6.00 -15.96 14.26
CA LEU A 175 4.66 -16.51 14.41
C LEU A 175 4.56 -17.82 13.62
N GLN A 176 4.98 -17.89 12.35
CA GLN A 176 5.01 -19.12 11.54
C GLN A 176 5.92 -20.20 12.11
N SER A 177 7.10 -19.85 12.66
CA SER A 177 7.97 -20.83 13.36
C SER A 177 7.39 -21.31 14.69
N ARG A 178 6.38 -20.61 15.22
CA ARG A 178 5.55 -21.03 16.36
C ARG A 178 4.15 -21.44 15.95
N GLY A 179 3.90 -21.52 14.64
CA GLY A 179 2.62 -21.97 14.13
C GLY A 179 1.44 -21.01 14.25
N LEU A 180 1.69 -19.72 14.33
CA LEU A 180 0.68 -18.68 14.49
C LEU A 180 0.60 -17.79 13.23
N ALA A 181 -0.57 -17.25 12.91
CA ALA A 181 -0.77 -16.31 11.81
C ALA A 181 -1.79 -15.23 12.19
N VAL A 182 -1.61 -13.97 11.76
CA VAL A 182 -2.58 -12.90 12.07
C VAL A 182 -3.58 -12.76 10.92
N SER A 183 -4.86 -12.85 11.24
CA SER A 183 -5.95 -12.65 10.28
C SER A 183 -6.15 -11.17 9.97
N LYS A 184 -6.63 -10.85 8.76
CA LYS A 184 -6.95 -9.47 8.32
C LYS A 184 -8.01 -8.78 9.21
N SER A 185 -8.78 -9.56 9.96
CA SER A 185 -9.77 -9.07 10.93
C SER A 185 -9.21 -8.91 12.36
N GLY A 186 -7.91 -9.14 12.55
CA GLY A 186 -7.24 -8.93 13.82
C GLY A 186 -7.11 -10.14 14.74
N TYR A 187 -7.64 -11.30 14.38
CA TYR A 187 -7.54 -12.50 15.21
C TYR A 187 -6.22 -13.25 14.99
N ILE A 188 -5.70 -13.91 16.01
CA ILE A 188 -4.53 -14.79 15.88
C ILE A 188 -5.05 -16.19 15.51
N LEU A 189 -4.46 -16.81 14.50
CA LEU A 189 -4.73 -18.16 14.02
C LEU A 189 -3.63 -19.08 14.53
N THR A 190 -3.97 -20.25 15.08
CA THR A 190 -3.01 -21.31 15.41
C THR A 190 -2.76 -22.26 14.22
N GLU A 191 -1.81 -23.20 14.32
CA GLU A 191 -1.53 -24.21 13.26
C GLU A 191 -2.77 -25.04 12.96
N ASP A 192 -3.60 -25.22 13.98
CA ASP A 192 -4.86 -25.95 13.93
C ASP A 192 -6.00 -25.13 13.29
N GLY A 193 -5.73 -23.87 12.92
CA GLY A 193 -6.69 -22.96 12.28
C GLY A 193 -7.70 -22.32 13.24
N GLU A 194 -7.49 -22.42 14.55
CA GLU A 194 -8.36 -21.79 15.55
C GLU A 194 -8.13 -20.29 15.61
N LYS A 195 -9.22 -19.52 15.55
CA LYS A 195 -9.19 -18.07 15.76
C LYS A 195 -9.25 -17.79 17.25
N ILE A 196 -8.14 -17.35 17.82
CA ILE A 196 -8.03 -16.95 19.23
C ILE A 196 -7.91 -15.44 19.34
N SER A 197 -8.54 -14.89 20.39
CA SER A 197 -8.39 -13.48 20.76
C SER A 197 -7.01 -13.22 21.35
N TYR A 198 -6.54 -11.97 21.31
CA TYR A 198 -5.27 -11.56 21.89
C TYR A 198 -5.15 -11.94 23.37
N ASP A 199 -6.20 -11.69 24.16
CA ASP A 199 -6.22 -11.97 25.59
C ASP A 199 -6.16 -13.48 25.90
N GLU A 200 -6.69 -14.30 24.99
CA GLU A 200 -6.66 -15.76 25.08
C GLU A 200 -5.27 -16.31 24.71
N ALA A 201 -4.62 -15.74 23.70
CA ALA A 201 -3.25 -16.08 23.31
C ALA A 201 -2.22 -15.68 24.39
N GLU A 202 -2.43 -14.55 25.07
CA GLU A 202 -1.63 -14.10 26.23
C GLU A 202 -1.80 -15.06 27.42
N SER A 203 -3.03 -15.48 27.71
CA SER A 203 -3.34 -16.44 28.78
C SER A 203 -2.76 -17.84 28.54
N ARG A 204 -2.62 -18.24 27.27
CA ARG A 204 -1.97 -19.49 26.85
C ARG A 204 -0.44 -19.38 26.77
N ASN A 205 0.17 -18.25 27.18
CA ASN A 205 1.60 -17.95 27.06
C ASN A 205 2.18 -18.03 25.63
N LEU A 206 1.32 -17.98 24.60
CA LEU A 206 1.73 -18.09 23.20
C LEU A 206 2.43 -16.82 22.68
N LEU A 207 2.24 -15.70 23.38
CA LEU A 207 2.76 -14.37 23.04
C LEU A 207 3.93 -13.92 23.92
N MET A 208 4.60 -14.85 24.62
CA MET A 208 5.64 -14.49 25.58
C MET A 208 6.78 -13.67 24.91
N GLY A 209 6.96 -12.42 25.38
CA GLY A 209 7.96 -11.49 24.85
C GLY A 209 7.47 -10.56 23.71
N LEU A 210 6.18 -10.60 23.36
CA LEU A 210 5.57 -9.78 22.33
C LEU A 210 4.46 -8.89 22.92
N ASP A 211 4.68 -7.56 23.01
CA ASP A 211 3.73 -6.63 23.61
C ASP A 211 2.94 -5.86 22.53
N PHE A 212 1.68 -6.26 22.29
CA PHE A 212 0.80 -5.65 21.28
C PHE A 212 -0.50 -5.07 21.86
N ARG A 213 -0.61 -4.97 23.19
CA ARG A 213 -1.88 -4.72 23.89
C ARG A 213 -2.60 -3.42 23.50
N ASN A 214 -1.90 -2.45 22.90
CA ASN A 214 -2.41 -1.10 22.62
C ASN A 214 -2.33 -0.64 21.15
N LYS A 215 -2.13 -1.52 20.16
CA LYS A 215 -1.96 -1.07 18.76
C LYS A 215 -2.92 -1.65 17.71
N LEU A 216 -3.72 -2.68 18.01
CA LEU A 216 -4.50 -3.37 16.96
C LEU A 216 -5.96 -3.73 17.30
N PHE A 217 -6.43 -3.64 18.55
CA PHE A 217 -7.78 -4.16 18.90
C PHE A 217 -8.59 -3.19 19.78
N PRO A 218 -9.80 -2.75 19.35
CA PRO A 218 -10.80 -2.22 20.25
C PRO A 218 -11.40 -3.36 21.08
N LYS A 219 -11.59 -3.13 22.40
CA LYS A 219 -12.19 -4.11 23.32
C LYS A 219 -13.71 -4.16 23.12
N GLU A 220 -14.26 -5.36 22.93
CA GLU A 220 -15.68 -5.63 23.13
C GLU A 220 -15.89 -6.43 24.42
N GLU A 221 -16.97 -6.09 25.12
CA GLU A 221 -17.31 -6.48 26.48
C GLU A 221 -17.95 -7.88 26.56
N LYS A 222 -17.88 -8.46 27.76
CA LYS A 222 -18.21 -9.85 28.14
C LYS A 222 -19.71 -10.10 28.30
N GLU A 223 -20.15 -11.34 28.03
CA GLU A 223 -21.19 -12.07 28.78
C GLU A 223 -20.81 -13.57 28.79
N ASN A 224 -20.33 -14.12 29.93
CA ASN A 224 -21.04 -14.89 30.97
C ASN A 224 -21.41 -16.34 30.55
N GLU A 225 -20.71 -17.37 31.06
CA GLU A 225 -21.12 -18.23 32.20
C GLU A 225 -22.11 -19.35 31.74
N ASP A 226 -22.03 -20.65 32.03
CA ASP A 226 -21.30 -21.43 33.03
C ASP A 226 -21.70 -22.95 32.92
N ILE A 227 -20.94 -23.85 33.59
CA ILE A 227 -21.31 -25.18 34.18
C ILE A 227 -21.36 -26.49 33.33
N ILE A 228 -20.52 -27.45 33.77
CA ILE A 228 -20.50 -28.92 33.46
C ILE A 228 -21.42 -29.67 34.47
N PRO A 229 -22.09 -30.80 34.14
CA PRO A 229 -21.57 -32.10 34.61
C PRO A 229 -21.84 -33.34 33.72
N THR A 230 -20.91 -34.30 33.76
CA THR A 230 -20.99 -35.74 33.41
C THR A 230 -21.71 -36.56 34.51
N PRO A 231 -21.78 -37.91 34.52
CA PRO A 231 -21.87 -38.95 33.45
C PRO A 231 -22.96 -40.03 33.73
N SER A 232 -23.41 -40.80 32.72
CA SER A 232 -23.65 -42.26 32.88
C SER A 232 -24.22 -42.98 31.63
N SER A 233 -23.56 -44.09 31.30
CA SER A 233 -24.10 -45.41 30.92
C SER A 233 -24.43 -45.81 29.46
N ILE A 234 -23.51 -46.63 28.93
CA ILE A 234 -23.64 -47.98 28.30
C ILE A 234 -24.76 -48.22 27.27
N GLN A 235 -24.42 -48.56 26.02
CA GLN A 235 -24.48 -49.94 25.48
C GLN A 235 -24.16 -50.05 23.98
N THR A 236 -23.16 -50.89 23.74
CA THR A 236 -22.79 -51.58 22.50
C THR A 236 -23.90 -52.50 22.00
N PHE A 237 -24.28 -52.35 20.73
CA PHE A 237 -24.97 -53.30 19.83
C PHE A 237 -24.65 -52.83 18.41
N GLY A 238 -24.36 -53.64 17.40
CA GLY A 238 -24.17 -55.07 17.26
C GLY A 238 -23.70 -55.25 15.81
N GLU A 239 -22.64 -56.01 15.62
CA GLU A 239 -22.12 -56.42 14.31
C GLU A 239 -23.06 -57.46 13.73
N SER A 240 -23.90 -57.12 12.76
CA SER A 240 -24.54 -58.12 11.89
C SER A 240 -25.30 -57.44 10.74
N GLU A 241 -24.61 -56.78 9.79
CA GLU A 241 -25.20 -56.45 8.48
C GLU A 241 -24.19 -55.89 7.45
N LYS A 242 -22.88 -56.13 7.63
CA LYS A 242 -21.84 -55.48 6.80
C LYS A 242 -21.46 -56.21 5.50
N GLU A 243 -21.94 -57.42 5.25
CA GLU A 243 -21.43 -58.24 4.13
C GLU A 243 -22.29 -58.23 2.85
N SER A 244 -23.48 -57.62 2.85
CA SER A 244 -24.39 -57.68 1.68
C SER A 244 -24.40 -56.43 0.77
N LEU A 245 -23.78 -55.31 1.17
CA LEU A 245 -23.84 -54.03 0.42
C LEU A 245 -22.53 -53.63 -0.25
N ALA A 246 -21.40 -54.28 0.08
CA ALA A 246 -20.10 -53.94 -0.48
C ALA A 246 -19.90 -54.40 -1.93
N SER A 247 -20.80 -55.23 -2.48
CA SER A 247 -20.61 -55.85 -3.81
C SER A 247 -21.30 -55.13 -4.98
N GLN A 248 -21.79 -53.88 -4.79
CA GLN A 248 -22.51 -53.15 -5.84
C GLN A 248 -21.97 -51.75 -6.17
N ILE A 249 -20.88 -51.29 -5.56
CA ILE A 249 -20.30 -49.98 -5.87
C ILE A 249 -19.26 -50.16 -6.98
N SER A 250 -19.52 -49.58 -8.16
CA SER A 250 -18.58 -49.60 -9.29
C SER A 250 -17.28 -48.88 -8.91
N SER A 251 -16.14 -49.25 -9.51
CA SER A 251 -14.87 -48.53 -9.29
C SER A 251 -14.98 -47.04 -9.63
N GLU A 252 -15.89 -46.67 -10.53
CA GLU A 252 -16.18 -45.28 -10.91
C GLU A 252 -16.94 -44.53 -9.80
N ASP A 253 -17.89 -45.18 -9.11
CA ASP A 253 -18.64 -44.58 -8.01
C ASP A 253 -17.73 -44.28 -6.81
N VAL A 254 -16.78 -45.18 -6.52
CA VAL A 254 -15.77 -44.97 -5.47
C VAL A 254 -14.88 -43.77 -5.82
N SER A 255 -14.46 -43.64 -7.08
CA SER A 255 -13.64 -42.52 -7.52
C SER A 255 -14.39 -41.19 -7.42
N TYR A 256 -15.65 -41.18 -7.88
CA TYR A 256 -16.51 -40.00 -7.82
C TYR A 256 -16.75 -39.54 -6.39
N LEU A 257 -17.05 -40.45 -5.47
CA LEU A 257 -17.23 -40.15 -4.05
C LEU A 257 -15.94 -39.62 -3.41
N LYS A 258 -14.79 -40.18 -3.78
CA LYS A 258 -13.49 -39.73 -3.26
C LYS A 258 -13.14 -38.32 -3.72
N GLU A 259 -13.46 -37.96 -4.96
CA GLU A 259 -13.21 -36.63 -5.50
C GLU A 259 -14.18 -35.58 -4.93
N THR A 260 -15.48 -35.89 -4.92
CA THR A 260 -16.52 -34.92 -4.53
C THR A 260 -16.69 -34.80 -3.02
N LEU A 261 -16.70 -35.93 -2.31
CA LEU A 261 -16.99 -35.98 -0.88
C LEU A 261 -15.76 -36.32 -0.03
N GLY A 262 -14.70 -36.89 -0.61
CA GLY A 262 -13.54 -37.34 0.18
C GLY A 262 -12.90 -36.25 1.01
N LYS A 263 -12.62 -35.08 0.40
CA LYS A 263 -12.03 -33.94 1.11
C LYS A 263 -12.98 -33.34 2.17
N PRO A 264 -14.23 -32.97 1.86
CA PRO A 264 -15.13 -32.41 2.87
C PRO A 264 -15.48 -33.40 3.98
N LEU A 265 -15.70 -34.70 3.69
CA LEU A 265 -15.97 -35.68 4.75
C LEU A 265 -14.76 -35.84 5.68
N THR A 266 -13.54 -35.92 5.14
CA THR A 266 -12.34 -36.10 5.96
C THR A 266 -12.15 -34.93 6.93
N LEU A 267 -12.32 -33.70 6.44
CA LEU A 267 -12.21 -32.49 7.25
C LEU A 267 -13.36 -32.40 8.28
N ALA A 268 -14.59 -32.70 7.87
CA ALA A 268 -15.73 -32.69 8.78
C ALA A 268 -15.57 -33.72 9.90
N LEU A 269 -15.14 -34.94 9.55
CA LEU A 269 -14.91 -36.01 10.52
C LEU A 269 -13.77 -35.68 11.47
N ALA A 270 -12.68 -35.09 10.98
CA ALA A 270 -11.58 -34.59 11.82
C ALA A 270 -12.10 -33.55 12.82
N GLU A 271 -12.92 -32.59 12.39
CA GLU A 271 -13.47 -31.56 13.26
C GLU A 271 -14.49 -32.12 14.27
N ILE A 272 -15.32 -33.08 13.85
CA ILE A 272 -16.25 -33.79 14.74
C ILE A 272 -15.49 -34.60 15.79
N THR A 273 -14.40 -35.28 15.43
CA THR A 273 -13.58 -36.02 16.39
C THR A 273 -12.92 -35.11 17.42
N SER A 274 -12.52 -33.90 17.00
CA SER A 274 -11.91 -32.91 17.91
C SER A 274 -12.94 -32.24 18.81
N ARG A 275 -14.09 -31.84 18.28
CA ARG A 275 -15.11 -31.08 19.04
C ARG A 275 -16.09 -31.95 19.81
N GLN A 276 -16.21 -33.24 19.45
CA GLN A 276 -17.14 -34.20 20.04
C GLN A 276 -18.54 -33.61 20.29
N PRO A 277 -19.20 -33.09 19.23
CA PRO A 277 -20.51 -32.48 19.36
C PRO A 277 -21.53 -33.50 19.88
N ARG A 278 -22.49 -33.00 20.68
CA ARG A 278 -23.56 -33.82 21.28
C ARG A 278 -24.40 -34.59 20.25
N ASP A 279 -24.56 -34.03 19.05
CA ASP A 279 -25.15 -34.69 17.88
C ASP A 279 -24.19 -34.61 16.67
N PRO A 280 -23.36 -35.63 16.44
CA PRO A 280 -22.35 -35.62 15.38
C PRO A 280 -22.96 -35.73 13.97
N ILE A 281 -24.14 -36.33 13.84
CA ILE A 281 -24.81 -36.46 12.52
C ILE A 281 -25.38 -35.11 12.12
N HIS A 282 -26.05 -34.41 13.03
CA HIS A 282 -26.57 -33.08 12.78
C HIS A 282 -25.46 -32.04 12.53
N TYR A 283 -24.34 -32.14 13.26
CA TYR A 283 -23.17 -31.29 13.06
C TYR A 283 -22.54 -31.52 11.69
N LEU A 284 -22.40 -32.79 11.26
CA LEU A 284 -21.87 -33.14 9.94
C LEU A 284 -22.70 -32.48 8.82
N GLY A 285 -24.03 -32.51 8.92
CA GLY A 285 -24.92 -31.87 7.95
C GLY A 285 -24.68 -30.36 7.84
N HIS A 286 -24.60 -29.66 8.98
CA HIS A 286 -24.30 -28.23 9.01
C HIS A 286 -22.91 -27.89 8.49
N TRP A 287 -21.93 -28.72 8.82
CA TRP A 287 -20.55 -28.54 8.38
C TRP A 287 -20.44 -28.66 6.86
N LEU A 288 -21.04 -29.71 6.27
CA LEU A 288 -21.02 -29.92 4.82
C LEU A 288 -21.77 -28.82 4.07
N PHE A 289 -22.88 -28.32 4.62
CA PHE A 289 -23.60 -27.18 4.05
C PHE A 289 -22.73 -25.91 4.05
N LYS A 290 -22.11 -25.60 5.19
CA LYS A 290 -21.19 -24.45 5.33
C LYS A 290 -19.97 -24.58 4.42
N TYR A 291 -19.42 -25.77 4.27
CA TYR A 291 -18.29 -26.04 3.39
C TYR A 291 -18.63 -25.72 1.93
N ARG A 292 -19.79 -26.17 1.46
CA ARG A 292 -20.28 -25.87 0.10
C ARG A 292 -20.50 -24.37 -0.10
N TYR A 293 -21.16 -23.71 0.85
CA TYR A 293 -21.40 -22.27 0.81
C TYR A 293 -20.09 -21.48 0.73
N ASN A 294 -19.08 -21.86 1.50
CA ASN A 294 -17.76 -21.22 1.45
C ASN A 294 -17.05 -21.43 0.11
N GLN A 295 -17.17 -22.61 -0.51
CA GLN A 295 -16.61 -22.82 -1.85
C GLN A 295 -17.27 -21.94 -2.90
N GLU A 296 -18.60 -21.82 -2.87
CA GLU A 296 -19.33 -20.94 -3.80
C GLU A 296 -18.91 -19.47 -3.60
N LEU A 297 -18.77 -19.02 -2.34
CA LEU A 297 -18.25 -17.69 -2.03
C LEU A 297 -16.81 -17.46 -2.54
N ASP A 298 -15.90 -18.41 -2.32
CA ASP A 298 -14.50 -18.29 -2.78
C ASP A 298 -14.42 -18.18 -4.31
N ILE A 299 -15.27 -18.93 -5.03
CA ILE A 299 -15.35 -18.87 -6.48
C ILE A 299 -15.85 -17.48 -6.93
N THR A 300 -16.94 -16.99 -6.34
CA THR A 300 -17.48 -15.66 -6.67
C THR A 300 -16.47 -14.56 -6.37
N GLN A 301 -15.83 -14.58 -5.20
CA GLN A 301 -14.81 -13.58 -4.83
C GLN A 301 -13.61 -13.60 -5.77
N LYS A 302 -13.17 -14.80 -6.20
CA LYS A 302 -12.07 -14.93 -7.16
C LYS A 302 -12.44 -14.34 -8.52
N GLN A 303 -13.66 -14.58 -9.00
CA GLN A 303 -14.17 -14.01 -10.25
C GLN A 303 -14.27 -12.48 -10.17
N GLU A 304 -14.79 -11.94 -9.07
CA GLU A 304 -14.86 -10.48 -8.84
C GLU A 304 -13.46 -9.85 -8.80
N TYR A 305 -12.50 -10.51 -8.13
CA TYR A 305 -11.12 -10.06 -8.07
C TYR A 305 -10.45 -10.04 -9.45
N GLU A 306 -10.64 -11.09 -10.24
CA GLU A 306 -10.13 -11.17 -11.62
C GLU A 306 -10.73 -10.06 -12.49
N ALA A 307 -12.05 -9.83 -12.41
CA ALA A 307 -12.72 -8.76 -13.12
C ALA A 307 -12.17 -7.36 -12.75
N LEU A 308 -11.97 -7.12 -11.45
CA LEU A 308 -11.43 -5.86 -10.95
C LEU A 308 -9.98 -5.62 -11.41
N MET A 309 -9.16 -6.68 -11.46
CA MET A 309 -7.78 -6.62 -11.96
C MET A 309 -7.72 -6.29 -13.45
N VAL A 310 -8.60 -6.87 -14.26
CA VAL A 310 -8.71 -6.54 -15.70
C VAL A 310 -9.04 -5.06 -15.88
N GLU A 311 -10.02 -4.56 -15.14
CA GLU A 311 -10.45 -3.17 -15.25
C GLU A 311 -9.36 -2.19 -14.78
N ARG A 312 -8.67 -2.50 -13.68
CA ARG A 312 -7.53 -1.71 -13.21
C ARG A 312 -6.41 -1.63 -14.26
N ASN A 313 -6.09 -2.75 -14.90
CA ASN A 313 -5.07 -2.80 -15.94
C ASN A 313 -5.49 -2.02 -17.19
N ARG A 314 -6.78 -2.05 -17.56
CA ARG A 314 -7.33 -1.22 -18.64
C ARG A 314 -7.14 0.27 -18.35
N LEU A 315 -7.54 0.72 -17.17
CA LEU A 315 -7.41 2.11 -16.75
C LEU A 315 -5.94 2.57 -16.68
N LEU A 316 -5.03 1.71 -16.23
CA LEU A 316 -3.59 2.01 -16.23
C LEU A 316 -3.06 2.20 -17.65
N LYS A 317 -3.45 1.33 -18.60
CA LYS A 317 -3.06 1.47 -20.02
C LYS A 317 -3.60 2.76 -20.63
N GLU A 318 -4.87 3.08 -20.40
CA GLU A 318 -5.48 4.33 -20.89
C GLU A 318 -4.81 5.57 -20.29
N LYS A 319 -4.44 5.53 -19.00
CA LYS A 319 -3.71 6.63 -18.35
C LYS A 319 -2.30 6.79 -18.91
N LEU A 320 -1.60 5.68 -19.14
CA LEU A 320 -0.27 5.69 -19.74
C LEU A 320 -0.30 6.23 -21.18
N HIS A 321 -1.28 5.82 -21.98
CA HIS A 321 -1.46 6.32 -23.33
C HIS A 321 -1.69 7.84 -23.35
N ARG A 322 -2.51 8.36 -22.42
CA ARG A 322 -2.71 9.81 -22.28
C ARG A 322 -1.41 10.56 -21.95
N LEU A 323 -0.58 10.02 -21.05
CA LEU A 323 0.71 10.64 -20.72
C LEU A 323 1.64 10.69 -21.94
N TYR A 324 1.73 9.62 -22.73
CA TYR A 324 2.51 9.63 -23.97
C TYR A 324 2.01 10.64 -25.00
N GLU A 325 0.68 10.79 -25.13
CA GLU A 325 0.10 11.82 -26.01
C GLU A 325 0.40 13.24 -25.53
N GLU A 326 0.33 13.48 -24.22
CA GLU A 326 0.66 14.77 -23.61
C GLU A 326 2.14 15.11 -23.79
N GLU A 327 3.04 14.15 -23.54
CA GLU A 327 4.47 14.31 -23.75
C GLU A 327 4.81 14.58 -25.23
N ALA A 328 4.20 13.84 -26.15
CA ALA A 328 4.38 14.06 -27.59
C ALA A 328 3.89 15.46 -28.03
N LYS A 329 2.78 15.94 -27.48
CA LYS A 329 2.28 17.30 -27.75
C LYS A 329 3.25 18.37 -27.24
N LEU A 330 3.86 18.17 -26.07
CA LEU A 330 4.86 19.10 -25.52
C LEU A 330 6.11 19.18 -26.40
N VAL A 331 6.63 18.05 -26.87
CA VAL A 331 7.79 18.01 -27.78
C VAL A 331 7.48 18.73 -29.10
N ILE A 332 6.31 18.50 -29.70
CA ILE A 332 5.89 19.18 -30.92
C ILE A 332 5.78 20.70 -30.68
N PHE A 333 5.19 21.10 -29.56
CA PHE A 333 5.05 22.51 -29.20
C PHE A 333 6.41 23.19 -29.04
N GLU A 334 7.38 22.52 -28.40
CA GLU A 334 8.75 23.01 -28.26
C GLU A 334 9.45 23.16 -29.61
N MET A 335 9.29 22.19 -30.52
CA MET A 335 9.83 22.27 -31.88
C MET A 335 9.27 23.46 -32.67
N ILE A 336 7.96 23.72 -32.57
CA ILE A 336 7.31 24.87 -33.23
C ILE A 336 7.87 26.17 -32.67
N ASN A 337 7.90 26.32 -31.35
CA ASN A 337 8.38 27.52 -30.70
C ASN A 337 9.86 27.80 -31.04
N ASN A 338 10.69 26.76 -31.10
CA ASN A 338 12.09 26.89 -31.53
C ASN A 338 12.22 27.34 -32.99
N ALA A 339 11.38 26.80 -33.89
CA ALA A 339 11.35 27.21 -35.29
C ALA A 339 10.87 28.65 -35.48
N GLU A 340 9.85 29.08 -34.73
CA GLU A 340 9.35 30.45 -34.73
C GLU A 340 10.40 31.44 -34.21
N ASN A 341 11.05 31.12 -33.08
CA ASN A 341 12.13 31.93 -32.54
C ASN A 341 13.30 32.06 -33.53
N GLU A 342 13.62 30.98 -34.25
CA GLU A 342 14.66 31.01 -35.28
C GLU A 342 14.26 31.84 -36.50
N ALA A 343 13.00 31.78 -36.93
CA ALA A 343 12.48 32.61 -38.01
C ALA A 343 12.51 34.10 -37.62
N ILE A 344 12.10 34.44 -36.39
CA ILE A 344 12.15 35.80 -35.85
C ILE A 344 13.61 36.30 -35.81
N ARG A 345 14.56 35.47 -35.35
CA ARG A 345 15.98 35.82 -35.34
C ARG A 345 16.50 36.18 -36.73
N LYS A 346 16.20 35.34 -37.72
CA LYS A 346 16.62 35.58 -39.12
C LYS A 346 16.01 36.83 -39.71
N GLU A 347 14.75 37.12 -39.40
CA GLU A 347 14.07 38.32 -39.87
C GLU A 347 14.65 39.59 -39.24
N LEU A 348 14.97 39.55 -37.94
CA LEU A 348 15.68 40.64 -37.27
C LEU A 348 17.07 40.87 -37.87
N GLU A 349 17.80 39.80 -38.19
CA GLU A 349 19.09 39.91 -38.89
C GLU A 349 18.96 40.49 -40.30
N ARG A 350 17.89 40.17 -41.03
CA ARG A 350 17.59 40.74 -42.35
C ARG A 350 17.34 42.24 -42.26
N ILE A 351 16.44 42.67 -41.37
CA ILE A 351 16.13 44.09 -41.13
C ILE A 351 17.40 44.85 -40.76
N LEU A 352 18.23 44.27 -39.91
CA LEU A 352 19.46 44.92 -39.47
C LEU A 352 20.48 45.06 -40.61
N ARG A 353 20.62 44.04 -41.48
CA ARG A 353 21.47 44.14 -42.68
C ARG A 353 20.96 45.20 -43.66
N GLU A 354 19.64 45.30 -43.84
CA GLU A 354 19.02 46.32 -44.69
C GLU A 354 19.24 47.74 -44.15
N GLN A 355 19.20 47.92 -42.83
CA GLN A 355 19.54 49.20 -42.19
C GLN A 355 21.02 49.59 -42.36
N VAL A 356 21.94 48.63 -42.28
CA VAL A 356 23.38 48.87 -42.47
C VAL A 356 23.73 49.16 -43.93
N MET A 357 23.07 48.50 -44.90
CA MET A 357 23.30 48.73 -46.33
C MET A 357 22.58 49.97 -46.88
N GLY A 358 21.56 50.49 -46.18
CA GLY A 358 20.83 51.70 -46.56
C GLY A 358 21.44 52.99 -46.01
N GLY A 359 22.52 52.90 -45.22
CA GLY A 359 23.16 54.03 -44.55
C GLY A 359 24.66 54.07 -44.80
N GLU A 360 25.10 54.17 -46.05
CA GLU A 360 26.53 54.41 -46.38
C GLU A 360 27.01 55.85 -46.06
N ASP A 361 26.30 56.64 -45.25
CA ASP A 361 26.71 58.00 -44.87
C ASP A 361 26.67 58.34 -43.36
N GLU A 362 26.42 57.39 -42.44
CA GLU A 362 26.45 57.65 -40.98
C GLU A 362 27.18 56.55 -40.17
N ASP A 363 28.45 56.31 -40.50
CA ASP A 363 29.19 55.10 -40.09
C ASP A 363 29.61 54.99 -38.60
N ASP A 364 29.55 56.05 -37.79
CA ASP A 364 30.08 55.98 -36.41
C ASP A 364 29.02 55.76 -35.32
N GLN A 365 27.77 56.12 -35.57
CA GLN A 365 26.69 56.03 -34.59
C GLN A 365 25.97 54.68 -34.70
N ALA A 366 25.68 54.23 -35.92
CA ALA A 366 25.06 52.93 -36.19
C ALA A 366 25.94 51.75 -35.71
N ALA A 367 27.27 51.87 -35.82
CA ALA A 367 28.21 50.85 -35.33
C ALA A 367 28.17 50.69 -33.80
N ARG A 368 27.93 51.78 -33.06
CA ARG A 368 27.82 51.77 -31.59
C ARG A 368 26.50 51.18 -31.13
N GLU A 369 25.41 51.56 -31.78
CA GLU A 369 24.07 51.02 -31.49
C GLU A 369 24.00 49.54 -31.83
N TYR A 370 24.65 49.10 -32.92
CA TYR A 370 24.75 47.68 -33.25
C TYR A 370 25.58 46.88 -32.22
N ALA A 371 26.68 47.45 -31.72
CA ALA A 371 27.49 46.83 -30.67
C ALA A 371 26.72 46.70 -29.34
N GLU A 372 25.85 47.66 -29.04
CA GLU A 372 25.02 47.67 -27.83
C GLU A 372 23.86 46.66 -27.91
N LEU A 373 23.18 46.59 -29.06
CA LEU A 373 22.17 45.57 -29.34
C LEU A 373 22.75 44.15 -29.25
N LYS A 374 23.94 43.93 -29.80
CA LYS A 374 24.63 42.63 -29.73
C LYS A 374 25.01 42.25 -28.30
N LYS A 375 25.30 43.23 -27.44
CA LYS A 375 25.52 43.04 -26.00
C LYS A 375 24.24 42.63 -25.29
N LEU A 376 23.13 43.31 -25.57
CA LEU A 376 21.82 43.01 -24.98
C LEU A 376 21.32 41.62 -25.39
N LEU A 377 21.50 41.25 -26.65
CA LEU A 377 21.11 39.94 -27.17
C LEU A 377 21.88 38.80 -26.48
N LYS A 378 23.17 39.02 -26.19
CA LYS A 378 24.02 38.08 -25.43
C LYS A 378 23.62 37.96 -23.95
N ILE A 379 23.05 39.02 -23.37
CA ILE A 379 22.52 39.00 -21.99
C ILE A 379 21.22 38.18 -21.96
N ILE A 380 20.34 38.40 -22.94
CA ILE A 380 19.07 37.66 -23.05
C ILE A 380 19.35 36.15 -23.24
N GLN A 381 20.33 35.80 -24.07
CA GLN A 381 20.77 34.41 -24.30
C GLN A 381 21.19 33.70 -23.00
N ARG A 382 21.96 34.38 -22.14
CA ARG A 382 22.38 33.84 -20.84
C ARG A 382 21.22 33.67 -19.86
N THR A 383 20.18 34.49 -19.97
CA THR A 383 18.99 34.36 -19.11
C THR A 383 18.02 33.29 -19.59
N THR A 384 18.00 32.96 -20.89
CA THR A 384 17.14 31.90 -21.44
C THR A 384 17.75 30.50 -21.32
N GLU A 385 19.08 30.38 -21.31
CA GLU A 385 19.78 29.08 -21.09
C GLU A 385 19.90 28.70 -19.60
N SER A 386 19.54 29.61 -18.68
CA SER A 386 19.65 29.43 -17.23
C SER A 386 18.29 29.23 -16.53
N ARG A 387 17.21 29.15 -17.31
CA ARG A 387 15.86 28.75 -16.90
C ARG A 387 15.54 27.41 -17.53
#